data_AF-A0A657B9Y0-F1
#
_entry.id   AF-A0A657B9Y0-F1
#
_cell.length_a   1.000
_cell.length_b   1.000
_cell.length_c   1.000
_cell.angle_alpha   90.00
_cell.angle_beta   90.00
_cell.angle_gamma   90.00
#
_symmetry.space_group_name_H-M   'P 1'
#
loop_
_entity.id
_entity.type
_entity.pdbx_description
1 polymer ?
#
loop_
_entity_poly.entity_id
_entity_poly.type
_entity_poly.pdbx_seq_one_letter_code
_entity_poly.pdbx_strand_id
1 'polypeptide(L)'
;MLGMLMAADSYAEQKKVFAAPDGTEYEVHYIAFNSTFLQPEVARQYDLTRSKALGVVNVSVLKVNENGVREAVGAIVNMNAKNDIQQVQHLSMQQVIEGKAIYYIAQLQYREGEILTFDISVFPQGVSDPFRLRFSHNFYND
;
A
#
# COMPACT_ATOMS: atom_id res chain seq x y z
N MET A 1 1.81 2.87 -23.16
CA MET A 1 0.70 3.41 -22.36
C MET A 1 1.07 3.15 -20.90
N LEU A 2 1.78 4.11 -20.31
CA LEU A 2 2.28 4.04 -18.94
C LEU A 2 1.11 4.43 -18.05
N GLY A 3 0.52 3.47 -17.34
CA GLY A 3 -0.59 3.68 -16.40
C GLY A 3 -0.07 4.43 -15.18
N MET A 4 0.17 5.72 -15.35
CA MET A 4 0.58 6.61 -14.28
C MET A 4 -0.57 6.66 -13.27
N LEU A 5 -0.43 5.94 -12.17
CA LEU A 5 -1.28 6.04 -10.98
C LEU A 5 -0.96 7.37 -10.26
N MET A 6 -1.15 8.49 -10.95
CA MET A 6 -1.03 9.84 -10.42
C MET A 6 -2.35 10.54 -10.70
N ALA A 7 -3.38 10.15 -9.94
CA ALA A 7 -4.47 11.03 -9.60
C ALA A 7 -4.52 11.08 -8.06
N ALA A 8 -3.42 11.53 -7.46
CA ALA A 8 -3.23 11.63 -6.01
C ALA A 8 -3.30 13.09 -5.53
N ASP A 9 -3.96 13.99 -6.27
CA ASP A 9 -4.02 15.41 -5.91
C ASP A 9 -4.79 15.68 -4.59
N SER A 10 -5.40 14.67 -3.96
CA SER A 10 -6.05 14.80 -2.65
C SER A 10 -5.71 13.71 -1.62
N TYR A 11 -5.02 12.63 -1.99
CA TYR A 11 -4.65 11.55 -1.07
C TYR A 11 -3.15 11.59 -0.80
N ALA A 12 -2.78 11.99 0.41
CA ALA A 12 -1.38 12.09 0.80
C ALA A 12 -0.75 10.69 0.90
N GLU A 13 -0.05 10.29 -0.17
CA GLU A 13 0.91 9.19 -0.10
C GLU A 13 1.89 9.43 1.06
N GLN A 14 2.12 8.39 1.84
CA GLN A 14 3.06 8.43 2.96
C GLN A 14 4.22 7.49 2.68
N LYS A 15 5.37 7.78 3.29
CA LYS A 15 6.53 6.90 3.23
C LYS A 15 7.21 6.76 4.58
N LYS A 16 7.83 5.60 4.78
CA LYS A 16 8.75 5.36 5.90
C LYS A 16 10.05 4.76 5.40
N VAL A 17 11.15 5.28 5.91
CA VAL A 17 12.50 4.84 5.58
C VAL A 17 12.96 3.79 6.60
N PHE A 18 13.61 2.74 6.11
CA PHE A 18 14.20 1.66 6.89
C PHE A 18 15.64 1.42 6.44
N ALA A 19 16.49 0.97 7.35
CA ALA A 19 17.83 0.50 7.04
C ALA A 19 17.93 -1.00 7.29
N ALA A 20 18.47 -1.75 6.34
CA ALA A 20 18.83 -3.15 6.52
C ALA A 20 20.15 -3.28 7.32
N PRO A 21 20.47 -4.49 7.84
CA PRO A 21 21.69 -4.70 8.64
C PRO A 21 23.00 -4.35 7.92
N ASP A 22 23.01 -4.39 6.58
CA ASP A 22 24.15 -4.03 5.74
C ASP A 22 24.26 -2.51 5.47
N GLY A 23 23.36 -1.70 6.04
CA GLY A 23 23.30 -0.25 5.84
C GLY A 23 22.51 0.18 4.60
N THR A 24 21.98 -0.75 3.80
CA THR A 24 21.13 -0.43 2.66
C THR A 24 19.84 0.24 3.13
N GLU A 25 19.49 1.38 2.51
CA GLU A 25 18.24 2.07 2.76
C GLU A 25 17.09 1.53 1.90
N TYR A 26 15.90 1.44 2.50
CA TYR A 26 14.65 1.10 1.83
C TYR A 26 13.58 2.13 2.15
N GLU A 27 12.78 2.49 1.16
CA GLU A 27 11.57 3.30 1.32
C GLU A 27 10.34 2.40 1.15
N VAL A 28 9.47 2.35 2.16
CA VAL A 28 8.13 1.76 2.05
C VAL A 28 7.14 2.89 1.87
N HIS A 29 6.56 2.98 0.67
CA HIS A 29 5.49 3.92 0.34
C HIS A 29 4.14 3.24 0.52
N TYR A 30 3.18 3.94 1.11
CA TYR A 30 1.87 3.40 1.38
C TYR A 30 0.79 4.47 1.32
N ILE A 31 -0.38 4.06 0.87
CA ILE A 31 -1.56 4.91 0.75
C ILE A 31 -2.82 4.08 0.95
N ALA A 32 -3.85 4.71 1.50
CA ALA A 32 -5.19 4.19 1.62
C ALA A 32 -6.17 5.21 1.04
N PHE A 33 -7.16 4.76 0.26
CA PHE A 33 -8.14 5.63 -0.38
C PHE A 33 -9.41 4.86 -0.79
N ASN A 34 -10.51 5.54 -1.08
CA ASN A 34 -11.76 4.91 -1.54
C ASN A 34 -11.57 4.29 -2.94
N SER A 35 -12.05 3.06 -3.15
CA SER A 35 -11.96 2.37 -4.43
C SER A 35 -12.63 3.12 -5.60
N THR A 36 -13.56 4.04 -5.31
CA THR A 36 -14.18 4.89 -6.34
C THR A 36 -13.17 5.79 -7.06
N PHE A 37 -12.04 6.14 -6.43
CA PHE A 37 -10.95 6.93 -7.03
C PHE A 37 -10.12 6.16 -8.06
N LEU A 38 -10.21 4.84 -8.09
CA LEU A 38 -9.59 4.09 -9.18
C LEU A 38 -10.23 4.50 -10.51
N GLN A 39 -9.40 4.72 -11.53
CA GLN A 39 -9.89 4.82 -12.90
C GLN A 39 -10.56 3.49 -13.29
N PRO A 40 -11.66 3.51 -14.05
CA PRO A 40 -12.38 2.29 -14.45
C PRO A 40 -11.46 1.23 -15.10
N GLU A 41 -10.48 1.68 -15.87
CA GLU A 41 -9.53 0.82 -16.59
C GLU A 41 -8.57 0.13 -15.62
N VAL A 42 -8.05 0.86 -14.63
CA VAL A 42 -7.17 0.31 -13.57
C VAL A 42 -7.92 -0.70 -12.73
N ALA A 43 -9.16 -0.37 -12.34
CA ALA A 43 -10.01 -1.27 -11.58
C ALA A 43 -10.26 -2.58 -12.36
N ARG A 44 -10.60 -2.49 -13.66
CA ARG A 44 -10.81 -3.65 -14.52
C ARG A 44 -9.52 -4.46 -14.72
N GLN A 45 -8.39 -3.80 -14.93
CA GLN A 45 -7.10 -4.43 -15.16
C GLN A 45 -6.64 -5.29 -13.98
N TYR A 46 -6.99 -4.87 -12.76
CA TYR A 46 -6.56 -5.52 -11.52
C TYR A 46 -7.67 -6.25 -10.76
N ASP A 47 -8.83 -6.44 -11.40
CA ASP A 47 -10.02 -7.08 -10.82
C ASP A 47 -10.46 -6.46 -9.48
N LEU A 48 -10.36 -5.12 -9.40
CA LEU A 48 -10.75 -4.34 -8.23
C LEU A 48 -12.18 -3.82 -8.42
N THR A 49 -13.01 -4.00 -7.39
CA THR A 49 -14.38 -3.48 -7.40
C THR A 49 -14.40 -2.02 -6.97
N ARG A 50 -14.97 -1.14 -7.80
CA ARG A 50 -15.22 0.26 -7.43
C ARG A 50 -16.55 0.36 -6.68
N SER A 51 -16.50 0.78 -5.43
CA SER A 51 -17.67 0.92 -4.54
C SER A 51 -17.39 1.92 -3.43
N LYS A 52 -18.41 2.71 -3.06
CA LYS A 52 -18.32 3.59 -1.88
C LYS A 52 -18.10 2.83 -0.58
N ALA A 53 -18.35 1.52 -0.51
CA ALA A 53 -18.13 0.72 0.70
C ALA A 53 -16.75 0.03 0.74
N LEU A 54 -15.90 0.25 -0.26
CA LEU A 54 -14.61 -0.43 -0.41
C LEU A 54 -13.47 0.55 -0.43
N GLY A 55 -12.51 0.33 0.46
CA GLY A 55 -11.21 0.98 0.46
C GLY A 55 -10.22 0.20 -0.37
N VAL A 56 -9.16 0.87 -0.78
CA VAL A 56 -7.98 0.30 -1.42
C VAL A 56 -6.78 0.72 -0.60
N VAL A 57 -5.91 -0.25 -0.30
CA VAL A 57 -4.56 0.01 0.20
C VAL A 57 -3.56 -0.35 -0.89
N ASN A 58 -2.56 0.49 -1.08
CA ASN A 58 -1.44 0.24 -1.98
C ASN A 58 -0.13 0.42 -1.19
N VAL A 59 0.76 -0.55 -1.33
CA VAL A 59 2.11 -0.53 -0.76
C VAL A 59 3.13 -0.75 -1.87
N SER A 60 4.22 0.00 -1.88
CA SER A 60 5.39 -0.28 -2.70
C SER A 60 6.67 -0.22 -1.86
N VAL A 61 7.69 -0.96 -2.31
CA VAL A 61 8.96 -1.08 -1.60
C VAL A 61 10.06 -0.73 -2.58
N LEU A 62 10.86 0.28 -2.23
CA LEU A 62 11.98 0.74 -3.03
C LEU A 62 13.28 0.51 -2.26
N LYS A 63 14.28 -0.07 -2.90
CA LYS A 63 15.66 -0.09 -2.43
C LYS A 63 16.36 1.18 -2.93
N VAL A 64 17.08 1.86 -2.04
CA VAL A 64 17.90 3.02 -2.39
C VAL A 64 19.35 2.57 -2.47
N ASN A 65 19.96 2.72 -3.64
CA ASN A 65 21.37 2.38 -3.80
C ASN A 65 22.29 3.51 -3.32
N GLU A 66 23.61 3.26 -3.33
CA GLU A 66 24.63 4.22 -2.86
C GLU A 66 24.60 5.56 -3.61
N ASN A 67 24.09 5.60 -4.84
CA ASN A 67 23.94 6.80 -5.65
C ASN A 67 22.58 7.51 -5.43
N GLY A 68 21.77 7.05 -4.48
CA GLY A 68 20.44 7.58 -4.18
C GLY A 68 19.35 7.20 -5.18
N VAL A 69 19.63 6.26 -6.10
CA VAL A 69 18.64 5.79 -7.07
C VAL A 69 17.69 4.81 -6.40
N ARG A 70 16.39 4.99 -6.66
CA ARG A 70 15.30 4.16 -6.14
C ARG A 70 14.93 3.07 -7.14
N GLU A 71 14.94 1.84 -6.70
CA GLU A 71 14.58 0.66 -7.50
C GLU A 71 13.51 -0.14 -6.78
N ALA A 72 12.41 -0.47 -7.47
CA ALA A 72 11.37 -1.31 -6.88
C ALA A 72 11.91 -2.71 -6.62
N VAL A 73 11.59 -3.26 -5.44
CA VAL A 73 12.02 -4.59 -5.02
C VAL A 73 10.82 -5.46 -4.66
N GLY A 74 10.90 -6.74 -5.01
CA GLY A 74 9.93 -7.74 -4.59
C GLY A 74 9.88 -7.86 -3.06
N ALA A 75 8.70 -8.16 -2.52
CA ALA A 75 8.47 -8.27 -1.09
C ALA A 75 7.27 -9.17 -0.81
N ILE A 76 7.21 -9.72 0.41
CA ILE A 76 5.97 -10.24 0.97
C ILE A 76 5.39 -9.12 1.84
N VAL A 77 4.13 -8.75 1.61
CA VAL A 77 3.43 -7.73 2.41
C VAL A 77 2.27 -8.38 3.14
N ASN A 78 2.34 -8.36 4.47
CA ASN A 78 1.26 -8.78 5.34
C ASN A 78 0.63 -7.53 5.97
N MET A 79 -0.69 -7.39 5.84
CA MET A 79 -1.40 -6.24 6.38
C MET A 79 -2.69 -6.66 7.11
N ASN A 80 -2.90 -6.06 8.27
CA ASN A 80 -4.16 -6.15 9.00
C ASN A 80 -4.73 -4.76 9.21
N ALA A 81 -6.04 -4.60 9.05
CA ALA A 81 -6.77 -3.40 9.46
C ALA A 81 -7.56 -3.67 10.75
N LYS A 82 -7.64 -2.68 11.63
CA LYS A 82 -8.40 -2.73 12.88
C LYS A 82 -9.23 -1.48 13.06
N ASN A 83 -10.47 -1.64 13.52
CA ASN A 83 -11.27 -0.52 13.98
C ASN A 83 -11.10 -0.26 15.49
N ASP A 84 -11.77 0.76 16.00
CA ASP A 84 -11.66 1.20 17.39
C ASP A 84 -12.07 0.13 18.41
N ILE A 85 -13.01 -0.75 18.04
CA ILE A 85 -13.44 -1.89 18.86
C ILE A 85 -12.53 -3.13 18.70
N GLN A 86 -11.37 -2.99 18.08
CA GLN A 86 -10.35 -4.03 17.87
C GLN A 86 -10.79 -5.21 16.99
N GLN A 87 -11.81 -5.04 16.14
CA GLN A 87 -12.15 -6.02 15.12
C GLN A 87 -11.08 -6.03 14.04
N VAL A 88 -10.51 -7.21 13.75
CA VAL A 88 -9.42 -7.37 12.79
C VAL A 88 -9.95 -7.80 11.41
N GLN A 89 -9.45 -7.15 10.37
CA GLN A 89 -9.58 -7.58 8.97
C GLN A 89 -8.19 -7.95 8.43
N HIS A 90 -8.00 -9.20 8.01
CA HIS A 90 -6.78 -9.64 7.34
C HIS A 90 -6.86 -9.30 5.85
N LEU A 91 -5.88 -8.56 5.32
CA LEU A 91 -5.90 -8.10 3.94
C LEU A 91 -5.07 -9.03 3.05
N SER A 92 -5.69 -9.52 1.99
CA SER A 92 -5.03 -10.34 0.98
C SER A 92 -4.35 -9.42 -0.05
N MET A 93 -3.03 -9.27 0.08
CA MET A 93 -2.24 -8.39 -0.78
C MET A 93 -1.95 -9.05 -2.13
N GLN A 94 -2.50 -8.50 -3.21
CA GLN A 94 -2.19 -8.88 -4.58
C GLN A 94 -0.97 -8.12 -5.08
N GLN A 95 0.03 -8.85 -5.61
CA GLN A 95 1.16 -8.23 -6.29
C GLN A 95 0.77 -7.82 -7.72
N VAL A 96 1.13 -6.60 -8.09
CA VAL A 96 0.96 -6.02 -9.42
C VAL A 96 2.31 -5.54 -9.93
N ILE A 97 2.63 -5.86 -11.19
CA ILE A 97 3.89 -5.46 -11.83
C ILE A 97 3.58 -4.64 -13.09
N GLU A 98 4.08 -3.41 -13.15
CA GLU A 98 3.97 -2.52 -14.30
C GLU A 98 5.34 -2.03 -14.75
N GLY A 99 5.89 -2.64 -15.80
CA GLY A 99 7.24 -2.34 -16.26
C GLY A 99 8.27 -2.65 -15.18
N LYS A 100 8.78 -1.60 -14.51
CA LYS A 100 9.73 -1.71 -13.39
C LYS A 100 9.10 -1.44 -12.02
N ALA A 101 7.82 -1.06 -11.97
CA ALA A 101 7.12 -0.80 -10.72
C ALA A 101 6.50 -2.09 -10.17
N ILE A 102 6.51 -2.22 -8.83
CA ILE A 102 5.88 -3.33 -8.11
C ILE A 102 4.99 -2.73 -7.02
N TYR A 103 3.72 -3.10 -7.05
CA TYR A 103 2.71 -2.68 -6.09
C TYR A 103 2.10 -3.88 -5.38
N TYR A 104 1.69 -3.69 -4.14
CA TYR A 104 0.89 -4.65 -3.37
C TYR A 104 -0.43 -3.97 -3.03
N ILE A 105 -1.51 -4.47 -3.62
CA ILE A 105 -2.83 -3.85 -3.53
C ILE A 105 -3.78 -4.80 -2.81
N ALA A 106 -4.61 -4.28 -1.91
CA ALA A 106 -5.72 -5.02 -1.34
C ALA A 106 -6.97 -4.14 -1.25
N GLN A 107 -8.14 -4.77 -1.31
CA GLN A 107 -9.41 -4.13 -0.98
C GLN A 107 -9.86 -4.51 0.43
N LEU A 108 -10.55 -3.59 1.09
CA LEU A 108 -11.16 -3.83 2.39
C LEU A 108 -12.52 -3.17 2.48
N GLN A 109 -13.40 -3.73 3.31
CA GLN A 109 -14.64 -3.07 3.66
C GLN A 109 -14.40 -2.11 4.82
N TYR A 110 -15.07 -0.97 4.78
CA TYR A 110 -15.03 0.01 5.86
C TYR A 110 -16.43 0.58 6.10
N ARG A 111 -16.65 1.15 7.29
CA ARG A 111 -17.83 1.97 7.58
C ARG A 111 -17.48 3.45 7.48
N GLU A 112 -18.42 4.24 6.98
CA GLU A 112 -18.21 5.68 6.85
C GLU A 112 -17.85 6.34 8.18
N GLY A 113 -16.80 7.15 8.18
CA GLY A 113 -16.31 7.84 9.39
C GLY A 113 -15.57 6.94 10.37
N GLU A 114 -15.38 5.66 10.07
CA GLU A 114 -14.58 4.73 10.87
C GLU A 114 -13.08 4.96 10.60
N ILE A 115 -12.32 5.15 11.69
CA ILE A 115 -10.86 5.16 11.62
C ILE A 115 -10.37 3.73 11.64
N LEU A 116 -9.63 3.34 10.60
CA LEU A 116 -8.95 2.05 10.55
C LEU A 116 -7.46 2.25 10.82
N THR A 117 -6.93 1.44 11.73
CA THR A 117 -5.50 1.32 12.02
C THR A 117 -4.94 0.12 11.29
N PHE A 118 -3.91 0.36 10.50
CA PHE A 118 -3.25 -0.65 9.68
C PHE A 118 -1.94 -1.06 10.33
N ASP A 119 -1.76 -2.36 10.53
CA ASP A 119 -0.52 -3.00 10.94
C ASP A 119 0.11 -3.67 9.71
N ILE A 120 1.26 -3.18 9.24
CA ILE A 120 1.98 -3.76 8.10
C ILE A 120 3.28 -4.43 8.56
N SER A 121 3.54 -5.61 8.03
CA SER A 121 4.87 -6.23 8.02
C SER A 121 5.30 -6.48 6.58
N VAL A 122 6.39 -5.84 6.17
CA VAL A 122 6.97 -5.96 4.82
C VAL A 122 8.25 -6.77 4.93
N PHE A 123 8.40 -7.78 4.07
CA PHE A 123 9.58 -8.63 3.96
C PHE A 123 10.20 -8.40 2.57
N PRO A 124 11.07 -7.39 2.41
CA PRO A 124 11.76 -7.17 1.15
C PRO A 124 12.65 -8.35 0.80
N GLN A 125 12.77 -8.63 -0.50
CA GLN A 125 13.67 -9.67 -0.98
C GLN A 125 15.11 -9.37 -0.56
N GLY A 126 15.76 -10.35 0.08
CA GLY A 126 17.14 -10.22 0.55
C GLY A 126 17.31 -9.57 1.92
N VAL A 127 16.22 -9.20 2.60
CA VAL A 127 16.26 -8.69 3.99
C VAL A 127 15.62 -9.72 4.92
N SER A 128 16.36 -10.11 5.97
CA SER A 128 15.92 -11.15 6.92
C SER A 128 14.81 -10.67 7.86
N ASP A 129 14.93 -9.44 8.35
CA ASP A 129 14.00 -8.85 9.32
C ASP A 129 12.89 -8.04 8.63
N PRO A 130 11.64 -8.19 9.07
CA PRO A 130 10.54 -7.42 8.47
C PRO A 130 10.59 -5.96 8.87
N PHE A 131 10.26 -5.09 7.91
CA PHE A 131 9.93 -3.70 8.19
C PHE A 131 8.52 -3.61 8.72
N ARG A 132 8.38 -3.01 9.91
CA ARG A 132 7.09 -2.85 10.58
C ARG A 132 6.71 -1.38 10.63
N LEU A 133 5.48 -1.10 10.18
CA LEU A 133 4.89 0.21 10.30
C LEU A 133 3.41 0.12 10.63
N ARG A 134 2.91 1.18 11.25
CA ARG A 134 1.52 1.36 11.61
C ARG A 134 1.09 2.75 11.19
N PHE A 135 -0.09 2.86 10.60
CA PHE A 135 -0.73 4.14 10.30
C PHE A 135 -2.25 4.01 10.47
N SER A 136 -2.93 5.14 10.59
CA SER A 136 -4.39 5.18 10.66
C SER A 136 -4.94 5.99 9.50
N HIS A 137 -6.10 5.60 8.99
CA HIS A 137 -6.78 6.29 7.90
C HIS A 137 -8.29 6.28 8.15
N ASN A 138 -8.95 7.40 7.87
CA ASN A 138 -10.40 7.52 7.91
C ASN A 138 -10.92 7.56 6.47
N PHE A 139 -11.83 6.65 6.13
CA PHE A 139 -12.45 6.61 4.82
C PHE A 139 -13.80 7.35 4.84
N TYR A 140 -14.00 8.20 3.83
CA TYR A 140 -15.23 8.96 3.63
C TYR A 140 -15.94 8.47 2.36
N ASN A 141 -17.27 8.38 2.42
CA ASN A 141 -18.12 7.96 1.30
C ASN A 141 -18.56 9.17 0.47
N ASP A 142 -17.62 9.86 -0.18
CA ASP A 142 -17.98 10.95 -1.09
C ASP A 142 -18.74 10.44 -2.33
#